data_AF-A0A7W0FH48-F1
#
_entry.id   AF-A0A7W0FH48-F1
#
_cell.length_a   1.000
_cell.length_b   1.000
_cell.length_c   1.000
_cell.angle_alpha   90.00
_cell.angle_beta   90.00
_cell.angle_gamma   90.00
#
_symmetry.space_group_name_H-M   'P 1'
#
loop_
_entity.id
_entity.type
_entity.pdbx_description
1 polymer ?
#
loop_
_entity_poly.entity_id
_entity_poly.type
_entity_poly.pdbx_seq_one_letter_code
_entity_poly.pdbx_strand_id
1 'polypeptide(L)'
;MIKLPTIFDGIINVGDRFDSPITGVMDYSYGNFKLLALSPVEIKHQQPIIEPFIPVSDGLSLATYNVENLSPMDENKKFSEIARQ
;
A
#
# COMPACT_ATOMS: atom_id res chain seq x y z
N MET A 1 1.46 3.65 15.12
CA MET A 1 0.23 3.74 14.31
C MET A 1 -0.37 5.14 14.46
N ILE A 2 -0.94 5.74 13.43
CA ILE A 2 -1.64 7.03 13.54
C ILE A 2 -3.13 6.75 13.69
N LYS A 3 -3.76 7.34 14.70
CA LYS A 3 -5.21 7.30 14.87
C LYS A 3 -5.79 8.57 14.29
N LEU A 4 -6.55 8.43 13.20
CA LEU A 4 -7.22 9.53 12.52
C LEU A 4 -8.49 9.95 13.28
N PRO A 5 -8.87 11.24 13.23
CA PRO A 5 -10.13 11.70 13.81
C PRO A 5 -11.32 11.08 13.06
N THR A 6 -12.46 10.96 13.74
CA THR A 6 -13.68 10.30 13.25
C THR A 6 -14.31 10.94 12.01
N ILE A 7 -13.84 12.13 11.60
CA ILE A 7 -14.30 12.90 10.44
C ILE A 7 -13.51 12.50 9.17
N PHE A 8 -12.50 11.63 9.28
CA PHE A 8 -11.76 11.15 8.12
C PHE A 8 -12.57 10.12 7.32
N ASP A 9 -12.96 10.49 6.09
CA ASP A 9 -13.77 9.68 5.16
C ASP A 9 -12.98 9.23 3.91
N GLY A 10 -11.68 9.49 3.85
CA GLY A 10 -10.84 9.23 2.68
C GLY A 10 -10.38 7.78 2.52
N ILE A 11 -10.31 7.31 1.27
CA ILE A 11 -9.60 6.09 0.88
C ILE A 11 -8.10 6.38 0.92
N ILE A 12 -7.29 5.54 1.57
CA ILE A 12 -5.82 5.63 1.56
C ILE A 12 -5.25 4.45 0.79
N ASN A 13 -4.41 4.72 -0.20
CA ASN A 13 -3.75 3.71 -1.01
C ASN A 13 -2.29 3.51 -0.60
N VAL A 14 -1.70 2.37 -0.96
CA VAL A 14 -0.27 2.15 -0.82
C VAL A 14 0.49 3.15 -1.69
N GLY A 15 1.47 3.84 -1.10
CA GLY A 15 2.25 4.88 -1.77
C GLY A 15 1.79 6.30 -1.46
N ASP A 16 0.55 6.48 -0.97
CA ASP A 16 0.07 7.78 -0.51
C ASP A 16 0.94 8.32 0.62
N ARG A 17 1.07 9.65 0.68
CA ARG A 17 1.89 10.34 1.68
C ARG A 17 1.07 11.40 2.41
N PHE A 18 1.46 11.70 3.63
CA PHE A 18 0.96 12.88 4.33
C PHE A 18 1.55 14.14 3.68
N ASP A 19 0.70 15.11 3.35
CA ASP A 19 1.15 16.35 2.72
C ASP A 19 1.79 17.32 3.74
N SER A 20 1.54 17.10 5.03
CA SER A 20 2.08 17.89 6.13
C SER A 20 2.40 17.04 7.38
N PRO A 21 3.25 17.55 8.30
CA PRO A 21 3.54 16.86 9.56
C PRO A 21 2.29 16.66 10.42
N ILE A 22 2.13 15.46 10.97
CA ILE A 22 1.03 15.15 11.88
C ILE A 22 1.44 15.50 13.31
N THR A 23 0.73 16.45 13.91
CA THR A 23 0.91 16.81 15.32
C THR A 23 -0.18 16.18 16.16
N GLY A 24 0.22 15.57 17.28
CA GLY A 24 -0.69 14.77 18.10
C GLY A 24 -0.13 14.40 19.45
N VAL A 25 -0.98 13.78 20.27
CA VAL A 25 -0.56 13.19 21.55
C VAL A 25 -0.05 11.78 21.30
N MET A 26 1.13 11.46 21.84
CA MET A 26 1.65 10.10 21.81
C MET A 26 1.02 9.28 22.95
N ASP A 27 0.33 8.21 22.58
CA ASP A 27 -0.25 7.22 23.50
C ASP A 27 0.51 5.89 23.39
N TYR A 28 0.54 5.13 24.48
CA TYR A 28 1.07 3.77 24.50
C TYR A 28 0.06 2.83 25.14
N SER A 29 -0.49 1.93 24.33
CA SER A 29 -1.51 0.98 24.77
C SER A 29 -1.37 -0.34 24.02
N TYR A 30 -1.57 -1.46 24.73
CA TYR A 30 -1.48 -2.82 24.18
C TYR A 30 -0.16 -3.10 23.43
N GLY A 31 0.98 -2.67 23.99
CA GLY A 31 2.30 -2.89 23.38
C GLY A 31 2.60 -2.04 22.15
N ASN A 32 1.77 -1.03 21.85
CA ASN A 32 1.89 -0.23 20.63
C ASN A 32 1.91 1.27 20.93
N PHE A 33 2.79 2.01 20.23
CA PHE A 33 2.76 3.47 20.19
C PHE A 33 1.74 3.97 19.16
N LYS A 34 0.88 4.90 19.59
CA LYS A 34 -0.17 5.51 18.78
C LYS A 34 -0.05 7.02 18.82
N LEU A 35 -0.07 7.67 17.66
CA LEU A 35 -0.17 9.12 17.57
C LEU A 35 -1.64 9.49 17.36
N LEU A 36 -2.22 10.22 18.32
CA LEU A 36 -3.59 10.74 18.25
C LEU A 36 -3.57 12.11 17.58
N ALA A 37 -3.95 12.17 16.30
CA ALA A 37 -3.91 13.43 15.55
C ALA A 37 -4.91 14.45 16.11
N LEU A 38 -4.46 15.70 16.30
CA LEU A 38 -5.29 16.79 16.84
C LEU A 38 -6.10 17.52 15.76
N SER A 39 -5.79 17.29 14.49
CA SER A 39 -6.43 17.94 13.35
C SER A 39 -6.66 16.93 12.23
N PRO A 40 -7.58 17.21 11.29
CA PRO A 40 -7.70 16.43 10.06
C PRO A 40 -6.36 16.32 9.34
N VAL A 41 -6.12 15.17 8.73
CA VAL A 41 -4.86 14.88 8.02
C VAL A 41 -5.10 14.97 6.53
N GLU A 42 -4.24 15.70 5.83
CA GLU A 42 -4.28 15.82 4.38
C GLU A 42 -3.40 14.74 3.75
N ILE A 43 -3.98 14.02 2.78
CA ILE A 43 -3.32 12.94 2.06
C ILE A 43 -2.99 13.43 0.66
N LYS A 44 -1.72 13.33 0.30
CA LYS A 44 -1.26 13.45 -1.07
C LYS A 44 -1.30 12.08 -1.72
N HIS A 45 -2.31 11.87 -2.56
CA HIS A 45 -2.44 10.63 -3.30
C HIS A 45 -1.28 10.47 -4.28
N GLN A 46 -0.64 9.30 -4.27
CA GLN A 46 0.33 8.93 -5.29
C GLN A 46 -0.25 7.83 -6.17
N GLN A 47 -0.27 8.09 -7.47
CA GLN A 47 -0.44 7.03 -8.44
C GLN A 47 0.89 6.27 -8.54
N PRO A 48 0.90 4.94 -8.45
CA PRO A 48 2.10 4.18 -8.69
C PRO A 48 2.62 4.45 -10.09
N ILE A 49 3.90 4.77 -10.22
CA ILE A 49 4.57 4.83 -11.52
C ILE A 49 4.79 3.37 -11.93
N ILE A 50 4.03 2.92 -12.94
CA ILE A 50 4.21 1.61 -13.55
C ILE A 50 5.13 1.82 -14.75
N GLU A 51 6.41 1.54 -14.58
CA GLU A 51 7.34 1.47 -15.71
C GLU A 51 7.11 0.17 -16.49
N PRO A 52 7.00 0.21 -17.83
CA PRO A 52 6.87 -1.01 -18.61
C PRO A 52 8.14 -1.85 -18.49
N PHE A 53 7.97 -3.15 -18.28
CA PHE A 53 9.08 -4.08 -18.37
C PHE A 53 9.49 -4.26 -19.84
N ILE A 54 10.74 -3.93 -20.15
CA ILE A 54 11.32 -4.08 -21.50
C ILE A 54 12.36 -5.19 -21.43
N PRO A 55 12.08 -6.39 -21.99
CA PRO A 55 13.07 -7.46 -22.03
C PRO A 55 14.28 -7.07 -22.87
N VAL A 56 15.48 -7.47 -22.44
CA VAL A 56 16.70 -7.37 -23.26
C VAL A 56 16.83 -8.60 -24.15
N SER A 57 17.28 -8.39 -25.40
CA SER A 57 17.49 -9.48 -26.38
C SER A 57 18.69 -10.37 -26.04
N ASP A 58 19.73 -9.77 -25.49
CA ASP A 58 21.03 -10.42 -25.24
C ASP A 58 21.31 -10.50 -23.74
N GLY A 59 20.61 -11.40 -23.06
CA GLY A 59 20.82 -11.63 -21.63
C GLY A 59 19.62 -12.23 -20.91
N LEU A 60 19.69 -12.24 -19.58
CA LEU A 60 18.58 -12.62 -18.72
C LEU A 60 17.79 -11.37 -18.32
N SER A 61 16.49 -11.38 -18.62
CA SER A 61 15.56 -10.37 -18.11
C SER A 61 14.78 -10.96 -16.95
N LEU A 62 14.65 -10.21 -15.84
CA LEU A 62 13.94 -10.65 -14.64
C LEU A 62 12.87 -9.61 -14.26
N ALA A 63 11.65 -10.09 -14.03
CA ALA A 63 10.58 -9.33 -13.42
C ALA A 63 10.05 -10.10 -12.20
N THR A 64 9.58 -9.39 -11.19
CA THR A 64 8.96 -9.97 -10.00
C THR A 64 7.58 -9.38 -9.81
N TYR A 65 6.60 -10.21 -9.48
CA TYR A 65 5.22 -9.81 -9.26
C TYR A 65 4.70 -10.41 -7.95
N ASN A 66 3.93 -9.63 -7.20
CA ASN A 66 3.28 -10.11 -5.98
C ASN A 66 2.00 -10.88 -6.35
N VAL A 67 1.94 -12.17 -6.02
CA VAL A 67 0.75 -13.01 -6.25
C VAL A 67 -0.31 -12.89 -5.14
N GLU A 68 -0.08 -11.95 -4.20
CA GLU A 68 -0.90 -11.74 -3.02
C GLU A 68 -1.01 -13.02 -2.16
N ASN A 69 -2.06 -13.15 -1.36
CA ASN A 69 -2.34 -14.34 -0.55
C ASN A 69 -2.83 -15.50 -1.45
N LEU A 70 -1.95 -16.04 -2.30
CA LEU A 70 -2.26 -17.19 -3.14
C LEU A 70 -2.35 -18.46 -2.30
N SER A 71 -3.49 -19.14 -2.40
CA SER A 71 -3.78 -20.40 -1.72
C SER A 71 -3.90 -21.54 -2.73
N PRO A 72 -3.46 -22.76 -2.41
CA PRO A 72 -3.76 -23.95 -3.22
C PRO A 72 -5.27 -24.22 -3.38
N MET A 73 -6.11 -23.62 -2.52
CA MET A 73 -7.56 -23.75 -2.56
C MET A 73 -8.25 -22.64 -3.37
N ASP A 74 -7.49 -21.69 -3.93
CA ASP A 74 -8.07 -20.62 -4.76
C ASP A 74 -8.66 -21.18 -6.05
N GLU A 75 -9.60 -20.45 -6.66
CA GLU A 75 -10.22 -20.87 -7.91
C GLU A 75 -9.22 -20.89 -9.08
N ASN A 76 -9.39 -21.83 -10.01
CA ASN A 76 -8.60 -21.94 -11.24
C ASN A 76 -8.50 -20.63 -12.05
N LYS A 77 -9.50 -19.75 -11.91
CA LYS A 77 -9.49 -18.43 -12.53
C LYS A 77 -8.30 -17.59 -12.08
N LYS A 78 -7.98 -17.58 -10.77
CA LYS A 78 -6.86 -16.80 -10.22
C LYS A 78 -5.52 -17.31 -10.75
N PHE A 79 -5.33 -18.62 -10.82
CA PHE A 79 -4.12 -19.22 -11.42
C PHE A 79 -3.99 -18.85 -12.91
N SER A 80 -5.11 -18.86 -13.65
CA SER A 80 -5.12 -18.48 -15.07
C SER A 80 -4.80 -17.00 -15.28
N GLU A 81 -5.21 -16.12 -14.35
CA GLU A 81 -4.91 -14.69 -14.39
C GLU A 81 -3.42 -14.42 -14.09
N ILE A 82 -2.81 -15.14 -13.14
CA ILE A 82 -1.38 -15.02 -12.83
C ILE A 82 -0.52 -15.53 -13.99
N ALA A 83 -0.90 -16.64 -14.62
CA ALA A 83 -0.14 -17.23 -15.74
C ALA A 83 -0.16 -16.39 -17.03
N ARG A 84 -1.01 -15.35 -17.10
CA ARG A 84 -1.08 -14.41 -18.23
C ARG A 84 -0.22 -13.16 -18.05
N GLN A 85 0.41 -12.99 -16.88
CA GLN A 85 1.33 -11.88 -16.61
C GLN A 85 2.66 -12.07 -17.33
#